data_AF-T1AJ45-F1
#
_entry.id   AF-T1AJ45-F1
#
_cell.length_a   1.000
_cell.length_b   1.000
_cell.length_c   1.000
_cell.angle_alpha   90.00
_cell.angle_beta   90.00
_cell.angle_gamma   90.00
#
_symmetry.space_group_name_H-M   'P 1'
#
loop_
_entity.id
_entity.type
_entity.pdbx_description
1 polymer ?
#
loop_
_entity_poly.entity_id
_entity_poly.type
_entity_poly.pdbx_seq_one_letter_code
_entity_poly.pdbx_strand_id
1 'polypeptide(L)'
;MDEIHFTRCAVAFLDILGFKRFIESAESTESPEFSQFCELQRVIHRQLDYIQTSRGESGQGHRFPMDVWLQIVYISDSFVLSAPICNESDMGYSGMVAVALKSIQLAHQLLKMGFLLRGGLAVGNLYRTESNIFGAAYQAAYETAGAGP
;
A
#
# COMPACT_ATOMS: atom_id res chain seq x y z
N MET A 1 26.11 4.36 -13.81
CA MET A 1 24.90 5.14 -13.51
C MET A 1 23.74 4.28 -13.96
N ASP A 2 22.92 3.81 -13.02
CA ASP A 2 21.73 3.03 -13.38
C ASP A 2 20.74 3.93 -14.11
N GLU A 3 20.17 3.42 -15.20
CA GLU A 3 19.28 4.16 -16.08
C GLU A 3 17.92 4.36 -15.38
N ILE A 4 17.47 5.61 -15.27
CA ILE A 4 16.21 5.96 -14.60
C ILE A 4 15.05 5.71 -15.57
N HIS A 5 14.29 4.62 -15.37
CA HIS A 5 13.13 4.29 -16.20
C HIS A 5 11.81 4.56 -15.48
N PHE A 6 10.97 5.42 -16.06
CA PHE A 6 9.62 5.66 -15.58
C PHE A 6 8.64 4.66 -16.20
N THR A 7 7.82 4.02 -15.37
CA THR A 7 6.79 3.07 -15.80
C THR A 7 5.41 3.61 -15.46
N ARG A 8 4.43 3.40 -16.35
CA ARG A 8 3.04 3.78 -16.07
C ARG A 8 2.43 2.80 -15.06
N CYS A 9 2.05 3.33 -13.90
CA CYS A 9 1.57 2.56 -12.77
C CYS A 9 0.25 3.13 -12.24
N ALA A 10 -0.57 2.25 -11.66
CA ALA A 10 -1.58 2.64 -10.70
C ALA A 10 -0.92 2.80 -9.34
N VAL A 11 -1.27 3.86 -8.62
CA VAL A 11 -0.75 4.17 -7.29
C VAL A 11 -1.90 4.53 -6.38
N ALA A 12 -1.94 3.97 -5.18
CA ALA A 12 -2.81 4.43 -4.11
C ALA A 12 -1.98 4.90 -2.93
N PHE A 13 -2.36 6.06 -2.40
CA PHE A 13 -1.87 6.57 -1.12
C PHE A 13 -3.00 6.42 -0.11
N LEU A 14 -2.73 5.76 1.02
CA LEU A 14 -3.68 5.54 2.09
C LEU A 14 -3.05 6.00 3.41
N ASP A 15 -3.77 6.75 4.22
CA ASP A 15 -3.35 7.30 5.49
C ASP A 15 -4.29 6.84 6.61
N ILE A 16 -3.72 6.49 7.77
CA ILE A 16 -4.50 6.12 8.96
C ILE A 16 -4.93 7.39 9.70
N LEU A 17 -6.23 7.65 9.71
CA LEU A 17 -6.80 8.80 10.39
C LEU A 17 -6.62 8.70 11.91
N GLY A 18 -6.13 9.77 12.53
CA GLY A 18 -5.96 9.87 13.98
C GLY A 18 -4.76 9.11 14.53
N PHE A 19 -3.86 8.62 13.67
CA PHE A 19 -2.73 7.79 14.06
C PHE A 19 -1.80 8.44 15.08
N LYS A 20 -1.53 9.74 14.95
CA LYS A 20 -0.68 10.48 15.90
C LYS A 20 -1.13 10.33 17.35
N ARG A 21 -2.42 10.58 17.62
CA ARG A 21 -2.99 10.48 18.98
C ARG A 21 -2.96 9.04 19.49
N PHE A 22 -3.16 8.08 18.60
CA PHE A 22 -3.07 6.66 18.94
C PHE A 22 -1.65 6.26 19.37
N ILE A 23 -0.63 6.71 18.64
CA ILE A 23 0.78 6.44 19.00
C ILE A 23 1.15 7.08 20.34
N GLU A 24 0.79 8.34 20.56
CA GLU A 24 1.02 9.03 21.84
C GLU A 24 0.44 8.24 23.04
N SER A 25 -0.73 7.62 22.88
CA SER A 25 -1.32 6.73 23.90
C SER A 25 -0.64 5.37 24.00
N ALA A 26 -0.08 4.86 22.90
CA ALA A 26 0.59 3.55 22.82
C ALA A 26 2.05 3.58 23.30
N GLU A 27 2.66 4.75 23.50
CA GLU A 27 4.03 4.87 24.03
C GLU A 27 4.18 4.28 25.45
N SER A 28 3.09 4.24 26.22
CA SER A 28 3.04 3.57 27.51
C SER A 28 2.74 2.08 27.34
N THR A 29 3.69 1.20 27.67
CA THR A 29 3.56 -0.26 27.51
C THR A 29 2.44 -0.90 28.34
N GLU A 30 1.90 -0.17 29.31
CA GLU A 30 0.78 -0.62 30.16
C GLU A 30 -0.59 -0.21 29.61
N SER A 31 -0.65 0.57 28.52
CA SER A 31 -1.91 1.02 27.93
C SER A 31 -2.57 -0.07 27.08
N PRO A 32 -3.92 -0.13 27.02
CA PRO A 32 -4.61 -1.01 26.09
C PRO A 32 -4.26 -0.69 24.62
N GLU A 33 -3.91 0.55 24.31
CA GLU A 33 -3.46 1.01 23.00
C GLU A 33 -2.12 0.38 22.58
N PHE A 34 -1.20 0.09 23.52
CA PHE A 34 0.03 -0.64 23.22
C PHE A 34 -0.24 -2.03 22.66
N SER A 35 -1.22 -2.75 23.23
CA SER A 35 -1.62 -4.08 22.73
C SER A 35 -2.24 -3.98 21.32
N GLN A 36 -3.05 -2.95 21.09
CA GLN A 36 -3.62 -2.67 19.76
C GLN A 36 -2.54 -2.27 18.74
N PHE A 37 -1.49 -1.58 19.17
CA PHE A 37 -0.34 -1.23 18.32
C PHE A 37 0.46 -2.47 17.93
N CYS A 38 0.71 -3.39 18.86
CA CYS A 38 1.34 -4.68 18.57
C CYS A 38 0.55 -5.47 17.52
N GLU A 39 -0.78 -5.51 17.64
CA GLU A 39 -1.64 -6.17 16.66
C GLU A 39 -1.60 -5.46 15.30
N LEU A 40 -1.54 -4.13 15.28
CA LEU A 40 -1.43 -3.33 14.05
C LEU A 40 -0.12 -3.66 13.33
N GLN A 41 1.00 -3.64 14.05
CA GLN A 41 2.30 -4.04 13.53
C GLN A 41 2.24 -5.45 12.95
N ARG A 42 1.61 -6.40 13.66
CA ARG A 42 1.47 -7.78 13.19
C ARG A 42 0.67 -7.89 11.88
N VAL A 43 -0.40 -7.11 11.74
CA VAL A 43 -1.20 -7.06 10.51
C VAL A 43 -0.38 -6.48 9.37
N ILE A 44 0.30 -5.36 9.60
CA ILE A 44 1.14 -4.67 8.60
C ILE A 44 2.24 -5.59 8.10
N HIS A 45 3.03 -6.18 9.00
CA HIS A 45 4.11 -7.12 8.63
C HIS A 45 3.57 -8.28 7.80
N ARG A 46 2.45 -8.90 8.20
CA ARG A 46 1.82 -9.97 7.40
C ARG A 46 1.44 -9.51 5.99
N GLN A 47 0.99 -8.27 5.82
CA GLN A 47 0.63 -7.75 4.49
C GLN A 47 1.86 -7.46 3.63
N LEU A 48 2.94 -6.93 4.23
CA LEU A 48 4.22 -6.73 3.56
C LEU A 48 4.82 -8.07 3.13
N ASP A 49 4.89 -9.04 4.04
CA ASP A 49 5.41 -10.39 3.79
C ASP A 49 4.61 -11.10 2.69
N TYR A 50 3.27 -11.04 2.75
CA TYR A 50 2.42 -11.66 1.73
C TYR A 50 2.71 -11.12 0.32
N ILE A 51 2.91 -9.81 0.19
CA ILE A 51 3.21 -9.18 -1.10
C ILE A 51 4.65 -9.48 -1.55
N GLN A 52 5.60 -9.61 -0.62
CA GLN A 52 6.98 -9.94 -0.94
C GLN A 52 7.16 -11.41 -1.33
N THR A 53 6.55 -12.35 -0.60
CA THR A 53 6.63 -13.79 -0.90
C THR A 53 5.90 -14.16 -2.18
N SER A 54 4.78 -13.48 -2.50
CA SER A 54 4.08 -13.68 -3.78
C SER A 54 4.85 -13.19 -5.00
N ARG A 55 5.97 -12.47 -4.83
CA ARG A 55 6.91 -12.15 -5.93
C ARG A 55 7.88 -13.30 -6.26
N GLY A 56 8.08 -14.25 -5.34
CA GLY A 56 9.12 -15.28 -5.45
C GLY A 56 8.62 -16.68 -5.85
N GLU A 57 7.35 -16.99 -5.61
CA GLU A 57 6.83 -18.35 -5.80
C GLU A 57 5.68 -18.38 -6.80
N SER A 58 5.96 -18.79 -8.04
CA SER A 58 4.98 -19.15 -9.07
C SER A 58 4.23 -20.46 -8.74
N GLY A 59 3.97 -20.73 -7.45
CA GLY A 59 3.60 -22.04 -6.94
C GLY A 59 2.46 -21.99 -5.95
N GLN A 60 1.25 -22.27 -6.45
CA GLN A 60 0.12 -22.88 -5.73
C GLN A 60 -0.33 -22.20 -4.41
N GLY A 61 -1.43 -21.43 -4.49
CA GLY A 61 -2.32 -21.29 -3.33
C GLY A 61 -3.06 -19.96 -3.16
N HIS A 62 -2.81 -18.93 -3.97
CA HIS A 62 -3.35 -17.60 -3.68
C HIS A 62 -4.18 -17.00 -4.82
N ARG A 63 -5.39 -16.54 -4.45
CA ARG A 63 -6.51 -16.08 -5.30
C ARG A 63 -6.27 -14.73 -6.02
N PHE A 64 -5.04 -14.21 -6.03
CA PHE A 64 -4.70 -13.02 -6.81
C PHE A 64 -3.96 -13.48 -8.07
N PRO A 65 -4.44 -13.14 -9.28
CA PRO A 65 -3.74 -13.49 -10.51
C PRO A 65 -2.33 -12.91 -10.48
N MET A 66 -1.35 -13.82 -10.55
CA MET A 66 0.05 -13.63 -10.15
C MET A 66 0.89 -12.74 -11.07
N ASP A 67 0.33 -12.17 -12.12
CA ASP A 67 1.10 -11.36 -13.07
C ASP A 67 1.15 -9.88 -12.69
N VAL A 68 0.42 -9.45 -11.67
CA VAL A 68 0.44 -8.05 -11.22
C VAL A 68 1.54 -7.86 -10.18
N TRP A 69 2.62 -7.17 -10.57
CA TRP A 69 3.74 -6.79 -9.70
C TRP A 69 3.36 -5.71 -8.67
N LEU A 70 2.40 -6.04 -7.81
CA LEU A 70 1.95 -5.20 -6.72
C LEU A 70 3.09 -4.97 -5.73
N GLN A 71 3.19 -3.73 -5.27
CA GLN A 71 4.09 -3.31 -4.20
C GLN A 71 3.33 -2.55 -3.14
N ILE A 72 3.88 -2.64 -1.94
CA ILE A 72 3.44 -1.90 -0.79
C ILE A 72 4.67 -1.30 -0.11
N VAL A 73 4.61 -0.01 0.19
CA VAL A 73 5.55 0.70 1.06
C VAL A 73 4.72 1.26 2.20
N TYR A 74 5.20 1.08 3.43
CA TYR A 74 4.54 1.59 4.63
C TYR A 74 5.52 2.50 5.38
N ILE A 75 5.08 3.72 5.68
CA ILE A 75 5.88 4.74 6.38
C ILE A 75 4.98 5.42 7.40
N SER A 76 5.31 5.29 8.69
CA SER A 76 4.58 5.91 9.80
C SER A 76 3.09 5.55 9.87
N ASP A 77 2.20 6.34 9.27
CA ASP A 77 0.75 6.20 9.20
C ASP A 77 0.24 5.86 7.79
N SER A 78 1.15 5.87 6.82
CA SER A 78 0.81 5.92 5.40
C SER A 78 1.24 4.66 4.67
N PHE A 79 0.34 4.13 3.84
CA PHE A 79 0.60 3.05 2.89
C PHE A 79 0.62 3.61 1.47
N VAL A 80 1.62 3.21 0.70
CA VAL A 80 1.72 3.46 -0.74
C VAL A 80 1.66 2.13 -1.46
N LEU A 81 0.58 1.90 -2.19
CA LEU A 81 0.39 0.74 -3.04
C LEU A 81 0.69 1.11 -4.48
N SER A 82 1.41 0.27 -5.22
CA SER A 82 1.61 0.50 -6.65
C SER A 82 1.68 -0.78 -7.47
N ALA A 83 1.16 -0.74 -8.69
CA ALA A 83 1.27 -1.82 -9.65
C ALA A 83 1.38 -1.27 -11.08
N PRO A 84 2.21 -1.88 -11.95
CA PRO A 84 2.28 -1.49 -13.35
C PRO A 84 0.93 -1.72 -14.04
N ILE A 85 0.60 -0.85 -14.99
CA ILE A 85 -0.58 -1.03 -15.85
C ILE A 85 -0.07 -1.64 -17.16
N CYS A 86 -0.33 -2.92 -17.38
CA CYS A 86 -0.08 -3.56 -18.67
C CYS A 86 -1.15 -3.13 -19.68
N ASN A 87 -0.76 -3.02 -20.95
CA ASN A 87 -1.71 -2.76 -22.03
C ASN A 87 -2.62 -3.99 -22.22
N GLU A 88 -3.86 -3.74 -22.64
CA GLU A 88 -5.00 -4.68 -22.67
C GLU A 88 -4.82 -5.96 -23.52
N SER A 89 -3.65 -6.16 -24.14
CA SER A 89 -3.34 -7.33 -24.98
C SER A 89 -2.99 -8.59 -24.18
N ASP A 90 -2.58 -8.46 -22.92
CA ASP A 90 -2.40 -9.60 -22.02
C ASP A 90 -3.64 -9.70 -21.13
N MET A 91 -4.35 -10.83 -21.15
CA MET A 91 -5.56 -11.10 -20.34
C MET A 91 -5.26 -11.23 -18.82
N GLY A 92 -4.40 -10.38 -18.28
CA GLY A 92 -4.08 -10.26 -16.87
C GLY A 92 -4.86 -9.13 -16.21
N TYR A 93 -5.15 -9.29 -14.92
CA TYR A 93 -5.74 -8.23 -14.09
C TYR A 93 -4.97 -6.91 -14.25
N SER A 94 -5.68 -5.81 -14.51
CA SER A 94 -5.05 -4.49 -14.55
C SER A 94 -4.47 -4.11 -13.18
N GLY A 95 -3.28 -3.49 -13.17
CA GLY A 95 -2.66 -2.95 -11.96
C GLY A 95 -3.58 -2.03 -11.16
N MET A 96 -4.50 -1.32 -11.83
CA MET A 96 -5.54 -0.52 -11.15
C MET A 96 -6.45 -1.37 -10.27
N VAL A 97 -6.95 -2.49 -10.80
CA VAL A 97 -7.85 -3.38 -10.06
C VAL A 97 -7.12 -3.99 -8.88
N ALA A 98 -5.86 -4.40 -9.06
CA ALA A 98 -5.08 -4.97 -7.98
C ALA A 98 -4.82 -3.98 -6.84
N VAL A 99 -4.42 -2.75 -7.18
CA VAL A 99 -4.23 -1.67 -6.20
C VAL A 99 -5.54 -1.36 -5.50
N ALA A 100 -6.64 -1.18 -6.23
CA ALA A 100 -7.94 -0.85 -5.64
C ALA A 100 -8.46 -1.95 -4.70
N LEU A 101 -8.43 -3.21 -5.12
CA LEU A 101 -8.86 -4.33 -4.28
C LEU A 101 -7.98 -4.46 -3.03
N LYS A 102 -6.66 -4.27 -3.17
CA LYS A 102 -5.77 -4.33 -2.01
C LYS A 102 -6.02 -3.18 -1.04
N SER A 103 -6.25 -1.97 -1.55
CA SER A 103 -6.65 -0.82 -0.71
C SER A 103 -7.92 -1.13 0.08
N ILE A 104 -8.94 -1.71 -0.55
CA ILE A 104 -10.19 -2.10 0.11
C ILE A 104 -9.96 -3.17 1.17
N GLN A 105 -9.13 -4.17 0.88
CA GLN A 105 -8.78 -5.23 1.83
C GLN A 105 -8.06 -4.66 3.07
N LEU A 106 -7.08 -3.78 2.88
CA LEU A 106 -6.39 -3.10 3.97
C LEU A 106 -7.35 -2.24 4.79
N ALA A 107 -8.19 -1.44 4.12
CA ALA A 107 -9.20 -0.62 4.79
C ALA A 107 -10.13 -1.47 5.65
N HIS A 108 -10.60 -2.62 5.14
CA HIS A 108 -11.47 -3.51 5.91
C HIS A 108 -10.75 -4.18 7.09
N GLN A 109 -9.48 -4.56 6.93
CA GLN A 109 -8.69 -5.14 8.02
C GLN A 109 -8.45 -4.13 9.14
N LEU A 110 -8.07 -2.90 8.78
CA LEU A 110 -7.83 -1.82 9.74
C LEU A 110 -9.13 -1.31 10.39
N LEU A 111 -10.24 -1.29 9.65
CA LEU A 111 -11.56 -0.94 10.19
C LEU A 111 -12.00 -1.90 11.30
N LYS A 112 -11.73 -3.21 11.16
CA LYS A 112 -12.02 -4.19 12.22
C LYS A 112 -11.25 -3.93 13.51
N MET A 113 -10.13 -3.22 13.41
CA MET A 113 -9.30 -2.80 14.54
C MET A 113 -9.65 -1.40 15.03
N GLY A 114 -10.67 -0.75 14.47
CA GLY A 114 -11.07 0.62 14.83
C GLY A 114 -10.30 1.73 14.12
N PHE A 115 -9.45 1.41 13.15
CA PHE A 115 -8.72 2.41 12.36
C PHE A 115 -9.47 2.74 11.08
N LEU A 116 -9.60 4.03 10.77
CA LEU A 116 -10.14 4.50 9.51
C LEU A 116 -9.00 4.86 8.56
N LEU A 117 -9.11 4.43 7.31
CA LEU A 117 -8.21 4.85 6.24
C LEU A 117 -8.85 5.95 5.40
N ARG A 118 -8.04 6.93 5.02
CA ARG A 118 -8.34 7.91 3.98
C ARG A 118 -7.32 7.78 2.88
N GLY A 119 -7.68 8.05 1.63
CA GLY A 119 -6.69 7.92 0.56
C GLY A 119 -7.17 8.37 -0.81
N GLY A 120 -6.25 8.33 -1.76
CA GLY A 120 -6.47 8.65 -3.16
C GLY A 120 -5.82 7.60 -4.06
N LEU A 121 -6.41 7.37 -5.23
CA LEU A 121 -5.87 6.49 -6.27
C LEU A 121 -5.64 7.31 -7.53
N ALA A 122 -4.46 7.18 -8.11
CA ALA A 122 -4.08 7.87 -9.33
C ALA A 122 -3.31 6.93 -10.27
N VAL A 123 -3.28 7.32 -11.54
CA VAL A 123 -2.54 6.61 -12.59
C VAL A 123 -1.55 7.57 -13.22
N GLY A 124 -0.31 7.14 -13.37
CA GLY A 124 0.70 7.96 -14.04
C GLY A 124 2.08 7.32 -14.04
N ASN A 125 3.06 8.11 -14.42
CA ASN A 125 4.44 7.67 -14.47
C ASN A 125 5.05 7.62 -13.07
N LEU A 126 5.72 6.51 -12.78
CA LEU A 126 6.38 6.22 -11.52
C LEU A 126 7.78 5.67 -11.81
N TYR A 127 8.79 6.30 -11.24
CA TYR A 127 10.11 5.74 -11.04
C TYR A 127 10.17 5.17 -9.62
N ARG A 128 10.64 3.94 -9.48
CA ARG A 128 10.70 3.28 -8.18
C ARG A 128 11.98 2.48 -8.02
N THR A 129 12.46 2.46 -6.79
CA THR A 129 13.50 1.56 -6.28
C THR A 129 12.89 0.69 -5.18
N GLU A 130 13.67 -0.16 -4.52
CA GLU A 130 13.17 -0.98 -3.40
C GLU A 130 12.68 -0.15 -2.21
N SER A 131 13.25 1.03 -1.99
CA SER A 131 12.98 1.89 -0.83
C SER A 131 12.37 3.25 -1.17
N ASN A 132 12.51 3.72 -2.41
CA ASN A 132 12.06 5.06 -2.81
C ASN A 132 11.08 5.01 -3.98
N ILE A 133 10.09 5.91 -3.94
CA ILE A 133 9.08 6.09 -4.98
C ILE A 133 9.06 7.56 -5.40
N PHE A 134 9.20 7.81 -6.70
CA PHE A 134 9.17 9.14 -7.29
C PHE A 134 8.25 9.15 -8.51
N GLY A 135 7.41 10.17 -8.67
CA GLY A 135 6.65 10.35 -9.90
C GLY A 135 5.31 11.04 -9.71
N ALA A 136 4.77 11.52 -10.83
CA ALA A 136 3.52 12.27 -10.86
C ALA A 136 2.31 11.46 -10.34
N ALA A 137 2.34 10.13 -10.49
CA ALA A 137 1.28 9.27 -9.98
C ALA A 137 1.19 9.29 -8.44
N TYR A 138 2.34 9.29 -7.77
CA TYR A 138 2.39 9.37 -6.31
C TYR A 138 1.89 10.73 -5.81
N GLN A 139 2.37 11.82 -6.43
CA GLN A 139 1.94 13.19 -6.09
C GLN A 139 0.43 13.37 -6.27
N ALA A 140 -0.12 12.93 -7.41
CA ALA A 140 -1.56 13.00 -7.68
C ALA A 140 -2.39 12.17 -6.68
N ALA A 141 -1.92 10.98 -6.29
CA ALA A 141 -2.60 10.14 -5.30
C ALA A 141 -2.59 10.81 -3.91
N TYR A 142 -1.47 11.40 -3.52
CA TYR A 142 -1.29 12.13 -2.26
C TYR A 142 -2.19 13.38 -2.19
N GLU A 143 -2.23 14.17 -3.26
CA GLU A 143 -3.12 15.35 -3.37
C GLU A 143 -4.60 14.95 -3.33
N THR A 144 -4.97 13.87 -4.02
CA THR A 144 -6.35 13.34 -4.04
C THR A 144 -6.78 12.83 -2.67
N ALA A 145 -5.84 12.27 -1.89
CA ALA A 145 -6.09 11.93 -0.51
C ALA A 145 -6.43 13.17 0.34
N GLY A 146 -6.21 14.38 -0.18
CA GLY A 146 -6.35 15.66 0.50
C GLY A 146 -5.45 15.74 1.73
N ALA A 147 -4.29 15.09 1.62
CA ALA A 147 -3.15 15.19 2.53
C ALA A 147 -2.23 16.35 2.07
N GLY A 148 -2.79 17.41 1.47
CA GLY A 148 -2.02 18.55 1.00
C GLY A 148 -1.27 19.28 2.14
N PRO A 149 -0.31 20.16 1.80
CA PRO A 149 0.43 20.95 2.78
C PRO A 149 -0.47 21.82 3.66
#